data_AF-C4RFF9-F1
#
_entry.id   AF-C4RFF9-F1
#
_cell.length_a   1.000
_cell.length_b   1.000
_cell.length_c   1.000
_cell.angle_alpha   90.00
_cell.angle_beta   90.00
_cell.angle_gamma   90.00
#
_symmetry.space_group_name_H-M   'P 1'
#
loop_
_entity.id
_entity.type
_entity.pdbx_description
1 polymer ?
#
loop_
_entity_poly.entity_id
_entity_poly.type
_entity_poly.pdbx_seq_one_letter_code
_entity_poly.pdbx_strand_id
1 'polypeptide(L)'
;MWFRLPAAWAEGRGRSTAFRTPGIRAVPARRPGVLDGIVDIVDRLAGASRIGLGLAAVGRPGYINLGRATDLPADRTVEAMRARAHELLDRAYAAGIRYVDVARSYGRAEEFLAQWLHARPDAHDVVVGSKWGYTYTAGWRMDADVHEVKDHGVATFERQLGETRALLGDRVDLYQVHSVTVDSPALRDAELHRRLADLAARGTVIGLSTSGPSQAETIRAALDVRVDGRPLFRSVQATWNLLEPSAGPALAEAHEAGCLVIVKEALANGRLAVGAHAPGDAAALAAALRQPWATMVLSGAATVDQLASNLRAERVSGDPARPEDVAVPSVRYWEERSRLPWG
;
A
#
# COMPACT_ATOMS: atom_id res chain seq x y z
N MET A 1 47.49 22.25 -29.98
CA MET A 1 47.23 23.54 -30.64
C MET A 1 45.85 23.99 -30.17
N TRP A 2 45.78 24.48 -28.93
CA TRP A 2 45.59 25.89 -28.58
C TRP A 2 44.21 26.43 -29.01
N PHE A 3 43.26 26.44 -28.06
CA PHE A 3 42.49 27.64 -27.74
C PHE A 3 42.17 27.66 -26.23
N ARG A 4 42.43 28.81 -25.61
CA ARG A 4 42.30 29.14 -24.18
C ARG A 4 40.93 29.81 -23.91
N LEU A 5 40.27 29.36 -22.83
CA LEU A 5 39.64 30.08 -21.69
C LEU A 5 38.82 31.39 -21.90
N PRO A 6 37.78 31.65 -21.08
CA PRO A 6 38.01 32.18 -19.74
C PRO A 6 37.29 31.44 -18.60
N ALA A 7 38.01 31.35 -17.48
CA ALA A 7 37.47 31.08 -16.16
C ALA A 7 36.83 32.36 -15.60
N ALA A 8 35.65 32.22 -14.99
CA ALA A 8 35.18 33.02 -13.86
C ALA A 8 33.83 32.45 -13.42
N TRP A 9 33.78 31.69 -12.30
CA TRP A 9 32.69 31.80 -11.35
C TRP A 9 33.23 31.47 -9.97
N ALA A 10 33.22 32.52 -9.16
CA ALA A 10 33.64 32.57 -7.77
C ALA A 10 32.70 31.75 -6.87
N GLU A 11 33.25 31.41 -5.73
CA GLU A 11 32.62 30.89 -4.52
C GLU A 11 31.15 31.28 -4.36
N GLY A 12 30.28 30.27 -4.44
CA GLY A 12 28.90 30.35 -4.00
C GLY A 12 28.60 29.12 -3.16
N ARG A 13 28.77 29.22 -1.84
CA ARG A 13 28.22 28.24 -0.89
C ARG A 13 26.70 28.29 -1.00
N GLY A 14 26.14 27.48 -1.89
CA GLY A 14 24.72 27.23 -2.00
C GLY A 14 24.26 26.47 -0.76
N ARG A 15 23.69 27.20 0.19
CA ARG A 15 22.97 26.63 1.32
C ARG A 15 21.91 25.67 0.76
N SER A 16 22.05 24.38 1.08
CA SER A 16 20.96 23.43 0.99
C SER A 16 19.82 23.98 1.86
N THR A 17 18.79 24.52 1.22
CA THR A 17 17.53 24.81 1.90
C THR A 17 16.85 23.49 2.16
N ALA A 18 17.18 22.87 3.29
CA ALA A 18 16.33 21.91 3.94
C ALA A 18 14.97 22.59 4.14
N PHE A 19 13.98 22.20 3.33
CA PHE A 19 12.60 22.59 3.54
C PHE A 19 12.17 22.05 4.91
N ARG A 20 12.08 22.95 5.89
CA ARG A 20 11.47 22.65 7.18
C ARG A 20 9.98 22.46 6.94
N THR A 21 9.52 21.22 6.98
CA THR A 21 8.10 20.88 7.14
C THR A 21 7.59 21.63 8.38
N PRO A 22 6.44 22.33 8.33
CA PRO A 22 5.82 22.87 9.53
C PRO A 22 5.68 21.75 10.55
N GLY A 23 5.99 22.02 11.82
CA GLY A 23 5.98 21.00 12.88
C GLY A 23 4.61 20.36 13.02
N ILE A 24 4.40 19.23 12.34
CA ILE A 24 3.24 18.36 12.54
C ILE A 24 3.40 17.81 13.94
N ARG A 25 2.52 18.22 14.87
CA ARG A 25 2.44 17.57 16.18
C ARG A 25 2.00 16.12 15.96
N ALA A 26 2.71 15.19 16.59
CA ALA A 26 2.38 13.77 16.52
C ALA A 26 0.90 13.54 16.87
N VAL A 27 0.24 12.65 16.12
CA VAL A 27 -1.14 12.25 16.39
C VAL A 27 -1.21 11.60 17.78
N PRO A 28 -2.19 11.93 18.64
CA PRO A 28 -2.26 11.41 20.00
C PRO A 28 -2.27 9.87 20.05
N ALA A 29 -1.59 9.32 21.06
CA ALA A 29 -1.40 7.89 21.29
C ALA A 29 -2.70 7.16 21.65
N ARG A 30 -2.74 5.84 21.40
CA ARG A 30 -3.86 4.96 21.76
C ARG A 30 -3.90 4.59 23.23
N ARG A 31 -5.08 4.15 23.69
CA ARG A 31 -5.25 3.54 25.02
C ARG A 31 -4.54 2.17 25.06
N PRO A 32 -3.70 1.90 26.07
CA PRO A 32 -3.07 0.59 26.26
C PRO A 32 -4.13 -0.40 26.75
N GLY A 33 -4.34 -1.53 26.07
CA GLY A 33 -5.34 -2.49 26.51
C GLY A 33 -5.46 -3.84 25.80
N VAL A 34 -4.98 -4.00 24.57
CA VAL A 34 -5.09 -5.30 23.87
C VAL A 34 -3.70 -5.80 23.50
N LEU A 35 -3.27 -6.89 24.13
CA LEU A 35 -1.97 -7.54 23.92
C LEU A 35 -1.88 -8.33 22.60
N ASP A 36 -2.93 -8.27 21.77
CA ASP A 36 -2.97 -8.91 20.45
C ASP A 36 -3.44 -7.92 19.38
N GLY A 37 -2.47 -7.26 18.73
CA GLY A 37 -2.75 -6.21 17.75
C GLY A 37 -3.61 -6.67 16.58
N ILE A 38 -3.60 -7.97 16.25
CA ILE A 38 -4.47 -8.51 15.19
C ILE A 38 -5.94 -8.53 15.63
N VAL A 39 -6.22 -8.84 16.90
CA VAL A 39 -7.58 -8.86 17.46
C VAL A 39 -8.14 -7.44 17.47
N ASP A 40 -7.36 -6.45 17.90
CA ASP A 40 -7.76 -5.05 17.87
C ASP A 40 -8.07 -4.55 16.44
N ILE A 41 -7.30 -4.98 15.44
CA ILE A 41 -7.62 -4.70 14.03
C ILE A 41 -8.94 -5.37 13.63
N VAL A 42 -9.12 -6.66 13.93
CA VAL A 42 -10.34 -7.40 13.58
C VAL A 42 -11.57 -6.77 14.21
N ASP A 43 -11.51 -6.40 15.49
CA ASP A 43 -12.61 -5.77 16.22
C ASP A 43 -12.99 -4.41 15.62
N ARG A 44 -12.01 -3.58 15.25
CA ARG A 44 -12.30 -2.28 14.60
C ARG A 44 -12.80 -2.40 13.17
N LEU A 45 -12.49 -3.50 12.49
CA LEU A 45 -13.02 -3.80 11.17
C LEU A 45 -14.36 -4.56 11.21
N ALA A 46 -14.78 -5.06 12.38
CA ALA A 46 -16.05 -5.76 12.52
C ALA A 46 -17.22 -4.84 12.18
N GLY A 47 -18.01 -5.23 11.18
CA GLY A 47 -19.14 -4.43 10.68
C GLY A 47 -18.74 -3.24 9.79
N ALA A 48 -17.44 -3.03 9.54
CA ALA A 48 -16.96 -2.08 8.54
C ALA A 48 -17.04 -2.66 7.12
N SER A 49 -16.86 -1.81 6.12
CA SER A 49 -16.68 -2.24 4.73
C SER A 49 -15.44 -3.14 4.62
N ARG A 50 -15.54 -4.22 3.83
CA ARG A 50 -14.42 -5.10 3.47
C ARG A 50 -13.57 -4.51 2.33
N ILE A 51 -13.99 -3.38 1.76
CA ILE A 51 -13.14 -2.53 0.93
C ILE A 51 -12.27 -1.63 1.83
N GLY A 52 -10.96 -1.64 1.59
CA GLY A 52 -9.99 -0.67 2.12
C GLY A 52 -9.58 0.36 1.08
N LEU A 53 -9.10 1.54 1.50
CA LEU A 53 -8.63 2.59 0.59
C LEU A 53 -7.10 2.62 0.53
N GLY A 54 -6.53 2.35 -0.65
CA GLY A 54 -5.10 2.53 -0.92
C GLY A 54 -4.80 3.92 -1.47
N LEU A 55 -3.86 4.65 -0.88
CA LEU A 55 -3.54 6.03 -1.29
C LEU A 55 -2.43 6.13 -2.35
N ALA A 56 -1.95 5.02 -2.90
CA ALA A 56 -0.88 5.02 -3.88
C ALA A 56 -1.18 5.90 -5.11
N ALA A 57 -2.45 5.90 -5.57
CA ALA A 57 -2.91 6.65 -6.73
C ALA A 57 -2.94 8.17 -6.51
N VAL A 58 -3.08 8.62 -5.26
CA VAL A 58 -3.23 10.04 -4.88
C VAL A 58 -2.11 10.57 -3.98
N GLY A 59 -1.18 9.71 -3.58
CA GLY A 59 -0.02 10.06 -2.75
C GLY A 59 1.18 10.56 -3.55
N ARG A 60 1.21 10.38 -4.87
CA ARG A 60 2.30 10.81 -5.75
C ARG A 60 1.78 11.22 -7.13
N PRO A 61 2.50 12.05 -7.91
CA PRO A 61 1.99 12.58 -9.17
C PRO A 61 2.00 11.58 -10.34
N GLY A 62 2.71 10.45 -10.23
CA GLY A 62 2.77 9.36 -11.23
C GLY A 62 2.49 7.97 -10.62
N TYR A 63 1.69 7.13 -11.28
CA TYR A 63 1.43 5.74 -10.87
C TYR A 63 1.04 4.86 -12.07
N ILE A 64 1.36 3.57 -12.03
CA ILE A 64 1.09 2.61 -13.13
C ILE A 64 -0.39 2.17 -13.20
N ASN A 65 -1.32 3.11 -13.37
CA ASN A 65 -2.74 2.83 -13.62
C ASN A 65 -3.15 3.35 -15.00
N LEU A 66 -3.89 2.54 -15.76
CA LEU A 66 -4.49 2.96 -17.02
C LEU A 66 -5.53 4.08 -16.79
N GLY A 67 -5.62 5.03 -17.72
CA GLY A 67 -6.61 6.13 -17.66
C GLY A 67 -6.32 7.23 -16.62
N ARG A 68 -5.29 7.05 -15.77
CA ARG A 68 -5.00 7.95 -14.65
C ARG A 68 -4.80 9.42 -15.04
N ALA A 69 -4.32 9.68 -16.26
CA ALA A 69 -4.01 11.03 -16.68
C ALA A 69 -5.22 11.98 -16.62
N THR A 70 -6.42 11.45 -16.85
CA THR A 70 -7.70 12.18 -16.81
C THR A 70 -8.36 12.17 -15.43
N ASP A 71 -7.92 11.32 -14.51
CA ASP A 71 -8.55 11.13 -13.19
C ASP A 71 -8.07 12.15 -12.14
N LEU A 72 -6.89 12.73 -12.36
CA LEU A 72 -6.22 13.60 -11.41
C LEU A 72 -6.35 15.09 -11.76
N PRO A 73 -6.18 15.99 -10.77
CA PRO A 73 -6.04 17.42 -11.04
C PRO A 73 -4.97 17.68 -12.11
N ALA A 74 -5.22 18.63 -13.01
CA ALA A 74 -4.33 18.88 -14.14
C ALA A 74 -2.92 19.35 -13.72
N ASP A 75 -2.83 20.13 -12.65
CA ASP A 75 -1.59 20.71 -12.12
C ASP A 75 -0.78 19.72 -11.25
N ARG A 76 -1.46 18.74 -10.64
CA ARG A 76 -0.88 17.71 -9.74
C ARG A 76 0.08 18.30 -8.69
N THR A 77 -0.21 19.51 -8.25
CA THR A 77 0.51 20.13 -7.13
C THR A 77 0.33 19.28 -5.87
N VAL A 78 1.26 19.42 -4.93
CA VAL A 78 1.18 18.75 -3.65
C VAL A 78 -0.15 19.08 -2.95
N GLU A 79 -0.57 20.33 -3.02
CA GLU A 79 -1.80 20.85 -2.44
C GLU A 79 -3.04 20.27 -3.13
N ALA A 80 -3.08 20.22 -4.46
CA ALA A 80 -4.21 19.65 -5.19
C ALA A 80 -4.36 18.14 -4.93
N MET A 81 -3.25 17.40 -4.91
CA MET A 81 -3.25 15.96 -4.62
C MET A 81 -3.63 15.68 -3.18
N ARG A 82 -3.17 16.50 -2.22
CA ARG A 82 -3.61 16.43 -0.82
C ARG A 82 -5.10 16.66 -0.69
N ALA A 83 -5.65 17.69 -1.33
CA ALA A 83 -7.08 17.97 -1.31
C ALA A 83 -7.89 16.80 -1.86
N ARG A 84 -7.44 16.21 -2.98
CA ARG A 84 -8.06 14.99 -3.54
C ARG A 84 -7.97 13.79 -2.59
N ALA A 85 -6.83 13.56 -1.95
CA ALA A 85 -6.69 12.50 -0.96
C ALA A 85 -7.63 12.68 0.24
N HIS A 86 -7.75 13.91 0.75
CA HIS A 86 -8.66 14.23 1.86
C HIS A 86 -10.13 14.06 1.46
N GLU A 87 -10.51 14.49 0.25
CA GLU A 87 -11.86 14.27 -0.28
C GLU A 87 -12.21 12.78 -0.35
N LEU A 88 -11.29 11.94 -0.86
CA LEU A 88 -11.48 10.49 -0.90
C LEU A 88 -11.56 9.88 0.50
N LEU A 89 -10.71 10.30 1.44
CA LEU A 89 -10.74 9.82 2.82
C LEU A 89 -12.07 10.17 3.50
N ASP A 90 -12.61 11.37 3.27
CA ASP A 90 -13.92 11.78 3.79
C ASP A 90 -15.03 10.90 3.25
N ARG A 91 -15.05 10.66 1.94
CA ARG A 91 -16.05 9.81 1.29
C ARG A 91 -15.93 8.35 1.72
N ALA A 92 -14.71 7.83 1.83
CA ALA A 92 -14.43 6.49 2.30
C ALA A 92 -14.90 6.28 3.74
N TYR A 93 -14.54 7.20 4.64
CA TYR A 93 -14.94 7.14 6.04
C TYR A 93 -16.46 7.20 6.21
N ALA A 94 -17.13 8.13 5.51
CA ALA A 94 -18.59 8.24 5.51
C ALA A 94 -19.29 6.99 4.96
N ALA A 95 -18.65 6.26 4.04
CA ALA A 95 -19.16 5.02 3.47
C ALA A 95 -18.86 3.76 4.33
N GLY A 96 -18.25 3.91 5.51
CA GLY A 96 -17.93 2.80 6.39
C GLY A 96 -16.59 2.10 6.11
N ILE A 97 -15.74 2.65 5.23
CA ILE A 97 -14.35 2.18 5.10
C ILE A 97 -13.58 2.58 6.36
N ARG A 98 -12.87 1.61 6.93
CA ARG A 98 -12.04 1.81 8.13
C ARG A 98 -10.58 1.44 7.96
N TYR A 99 -10.19 0.79 6.87
CA TYR A 99 -8.78 0.53 6.57
C TYR A 99 -8.23 1.50 5.52
N VAL A 100 -7.11 2.14 5.85
CA VAL A 100 -6.37 2.99 4.92
C VAL A 100 -4.96 2.45 4.77
N ASP A 101 -4.57 2.21 3.51
CA ASP A 101 -3.29 1.66 3.13
C ASP A 101 -2.39 2.74 2.50
N VAL A 102 -1.23 2.95 3.12
CA VAL A 102 -0.17 3.86 2.70
C VAL A 102 1.17 3.11 2.61
N ALA A 103 2.23 3.80 2.21
CA ALA A 103 3.59 3.29 2.24
C ALA A 103 4.58 4.45 2.14
N ARG A 104 5.82 4.27 2.61
CA ARG A 104 6.92 5.23 2.40
C ARG A 104 7.17 5.55 0.94
N SER A 105 6.88 4.59 0.05
CA SER A 105 7.10 4.76 -1.38
C SER A 105 5.93 5.43 -2.12
N TYR A 106 4.78 5.63 -1.44
CA TYR A 106 3.59 6.29 -2.02
C TYR A 106 3.69 7.82 -1.94
N GLY A 107 4.87 8.37 -2.25
CA GLY A 107 5.14 9.81 -2.19
C GLY A 107 4.83 10.40 -0.82
N ARG A 108 3.81 11.27 -0.76
CA ARG A 108 3.37 11.98 0.45
C ARG A 108 2.13 11.38 1.09
N ALA A 109 1.74 10.14 0.74
CA ALA A 109 0.53 9.49 1.26
C ALA A 109 0.47 9.43 2.80
N GLU A 110 1.57 9.07 3.48
CA GLU A 110 1.61 9.06 4.96
C GLU A 110 1.39 10.46 5.55
N GLU A 111 1.95 11.50 4.92
CA GLU A 111 1.77 12.88 5.36
C GLU A 111 0.32 13.33 5.15
N PHE A 112 -0.26 13.04 3.99
CA PHE A 112 -1.66 13.39 3.69
C PHE A 112 -2.60 12.72 4.68
N LEU A 113 -2.39 11.44 4.98
CA LEU A 113 -3.17 10.71 5.97
C LEU A 113 -2.99 11.28 7.38
N ALA A 114 -1.75 11.57 7.79
CA ALA A 114 -1.48 12.16 9.10
C ALA A 114 -2.22 13.50 9.31
N GLN A 115 -2.20 14.37 8.30
CA GLN A 115 -2.92 15.65 8.34
C GLN A 115 -4.44 15.46 8.41
N TRP A 116 -4.98 14.49 7.68
CA TRP A 116 -6.40 14.16 7.71
C TRP A 116 -6.84 13.64 9.08
N LEU A 117 -6.07 12.73 9.67
CA LEU A 117 -6.31 12.18 11.01
C LEU A 117 -6.19 13.24 12.11
N HIS A 118 -5.25 14.18 11.98
CA HIS A 118 -5.10 15.27 12.94
C HIS A 118 -6.31 16.21 12.92
N ALA A 119 -6.88 16.46 11.75
CA ALA A 119 -8.09 17.26 11.60
C ALA A 119 -9.37 16.55 12.09
N ARG A 120 -9.30 15.23 12.36
CA ARG A 120 -10.43 14.36 12.74
C ARG A 120 -10.08 13.49 13.94
N PRO A 121 -9.99 14.07 15.15
CA PRO A 121 -9.67 13.32 16.36
C PRO A 121 -10.71 12.24 16.71
N ASP A 122 -11.92 12.35 16.17
CA ASP A 122 -13.02 11.40 16.29
C ASP A 122 -12.84 10.14 15.41
N ALA A 123 -12.03 10.18 14.35
CA ALA A 123 -11.71 9.03 13.50
C ALA A 123 -10.68 8.09 14.14
N HIS A 124 -10.95 7.64 15.37
CA HIS A 124 -10.09 6.76 16.17
C HIS A 124 -10.17 5.29 15.77
N ASP A 125 -11.27 4.91 15.10
CA ASP A 125 -11.56 3.57 14.60
C ASP A 125 -10.87 3.25 13.26
N VAL A 126 -10.21 4.22 12.63
CA VAL A 126 -9.41 3.97 11.41
C VAL A 126 -8.21 3.09 11.71
N VAL A 127 -8.11 1.99 10.99
CA VAL A 127 -6.95 1.09 10.91
C VAL A 127 -5.98 1.60 9.85
N VAL A 128 -4.73 1.87 10.23
CA VAL A 128 -3.69 2.37 9.31
C VAL A 128 -2.67 1.27 9.01
N GLY A 129 -2.58 0.89 7.73
CA GLY A 129 -1.51 0.08 7.20
C GLY A 129 -0.43 0.94 6.54
N SER A 130 0.83 0.77 6.91
CA SER A 130 1.97 1.34 6.18
C SER A 130 3.03 0.29 5.82
N LYS A 131 3.96 0.67 4.95
CA LYS A 131 5.00 -0.23 4.44
C LYS A 131 6.35 0.45 4.29
N TRP A 132 7.40 -0.34 4.49
CA TRP A 132 8.80 0.01 4.32
C TRP A 132 9.50 -0.91 3.32
N GLY A 133 10.71 -0.56 2.90
CA GLY A 133 11.53 -1.37 2.01
C GLY A 133 11.63 -0.82 0.58
N TYR A 134 10.79 0.15 0.24
CA TYR A 134 10.96 0.97 -0.96
C TYR A 134 11.12 2.44 -0.55
N THR A 135 12.17 3.09 -1.04
CA THR A 135 12.40 4.53 -0.89
C THR A 135 11.90 5.23 -2.15
N TYR A 136 10.98 6.19 -2.00
CA TYR A 136 10.55 7.03 -3.12
C TYR A 136 11.64 8.05 -3.46
N THR A 137 12.18 7.98 -4.68
CA THR A 137 13.31 8.81 -5.13
C THR A 137 12.93 9.86 -6.16
N ALA A 138 11.71 9.82 -6.70
CA ALA A 138 11.30 10.77 -7.73
C ALA A 138 11.05 12.20 -7.23
N GLY A 139 10.95 12.46 -5.93
CA GLY A 139 10.88 13.82 -5.39
C GLY A 139 9.73 14.66 -5.95
N TRP A 140 8.55 14.06 -6.15
CA TRP A 140 7.37 14.68 -6.77
C TRP A 140 7.52 15.00 -8.28
N ARG A 141 8.52 14.43 -8.93
CA ARG A 141 8.67 14.49 -10.39
C ARG A 141 8.02 13.28 -11.05
N MET A 142 7.51 13.47 -12.27
CA MET A 142 6.94 12.38 -13.09
C MET A 142 7.95 11.78 -14.06
N ASP A 143 9.04 12.50 -14.35
CA ASP A 143 10.08 12.16 -15.34
C ASP A 143 11.36 11.62 -14.68
N ALA A 144 11.26 11.02 -13.49
CA ALA A 144 12.43 10.52 -12.79
C ALA A 144 12.91 9.20 -13.40
N ASP A 145 14.23 9.07 -13.63
CA ASP A 145 14.80 7.83 -14.18
C ASP A 145 14.56 6.62 -13.26
N VAL A 146 14.59 6.86 -11.94
CA VAL A 146 14.30 5.86 -10.91
C VAL A 146 13.26 6.42 -9.95
N HIS A 147 12.07 5.84 -9.97
CA HIS A 147 10.96 6.27 -9.12
C HIS A 147 11.08 5.75 -7.68
N GLU A 148 11.59 4.53 -7.52
CA GLU A 148 11.74 3.90 -6.21
C GLU A 148 12.96 2.98 -6.17
N VAL A 149 13.62 2.91 -5.02
CA VAL A 149 14.73 1.98 -4.75
C VAL A 149 14.32 0.99 -3.67
N LYS A 150 14.45 -0.31 -3.97
CA LYS A 150 14.16 -1.41 -3.05
C LYS A 150 15.37 -1.72 -2.18
N ASP A 151 15.19 -1.73 -0.86
CA ASP A 151 16.19 -2.16 0.11
C ASP A 151 15.48 -2.71 1.36
N HIS A 152 15.67 -4.01 1.63
CA HIS A 152 15.05 -4.72 2.75
C HIS A 152 16.03 -4.94 3.91
N GLY A 153 17.09 -4.13 4.01
CA GLY A 153 18.04 -4.19 5.11
C GLY A 153 17.56 -3.49 6.39
N VAL A 154 18.15 -3.88 7.52
CA VAL A 154 17.86 -3.36 8.87
C VAL A 154 17.97 -1.83 8.95
N ALA A 155 19.03 -1.25 8.38
CA ALA A 155 19.21 0.21 8.41
C ALA A 155 18.09 0.96 7.68
N THR A 156 17.56 0.41 6.59
CA THR A 156 16.42 0.99 5.88
C THR A 156 15.12 0.82 6.66
N PHE A 157 14.90 -0.33 7.30
CA PHE A 157 13.79 -0.52 8.24
C PHE A 157 13.79 0.54 9.35
N GLU A 158 14.91 0.69 10.07
CA GLU A 158 14.98 1.61 11.21
C GLU A 158 14.76 3.06 10.80
N ARG A 159 15.41 3.49 9.71
CA ARG A 159 15.21 4.83 9.13
C ARG A 159 13.74 5.06 8.78
N GLN A 160 13.14 4.16 8.01
CA GLN A 160 11.77 4.33 7.53
C GLN A 160 10.72 4.20 8.64
N LEU A 161 10.96 3.37 9.66
CA LEU A 161 10.10 3.32 10.85
C LEU A 161 10.14 4.65 11.61
N GLY A 162 11.32 5.26 11.76
CA GLY A 162 11.47 6.58 12.37
C GLY A 162 10.72 7.66 11.58
N GLU A 163 10.85 7.67 10.26
CA GLU A 163 10.14 8.61 9.37
C GLU A 163 8.61 8.42 9.43
N THR A 164 8.12 7.18 9.39
CA THR A 164 6.69 6.86 9.53
C THR A 164 6.16 7.36 10.88
N ARG A 165 6.87 7.07 11.99
CA ARG A 165 6.47 7.49 13.34
C ARG A 165 6.49 9.00 13.53
N ALA A 166 7.39 9.72 12.86
CA ALA A 166 7.40 11.18 12.89
C ALA A 166 6.12 11.80 12.33
N LEU A 167 5.45 11.13 11.38
CA LEU A 167 4.20 11.60 10.77
C LEU A 167 2.96 11.01 11.47
N LEU A 168 2.91 9.69 11.62
CA LEU A 168 1.72 8.96 12.04
C LEU A 168 1.74 8.61 13.54
N GLY A 169 2.86 8.81 14.24
CA GLY A 169 2.99 8.44 15.65
C GLY A 169 2.66 6.96 15.88
N ASP A 170 1.86 6.68 16.90
CA ASP A 170 1.41 5.33 17.27
C ASP A 170 0.15 4.89 16.51
N ARG A 171 -0.25 5.61 15.44
CA ARG A 171 -1.45 5.26 14.65
C ARG A 171 -1.22 4.12 13.68
N VAL A 172 0.01 3.62 13.52
CA VAL A 172 0.32 2.52 12.60
C VAL A 172 -0.03 1.18 13.24
N ASP A 173 -1.13 0.61 12.77
CA ASP A 173 -1.67 -0.68 13.21
C ASP A 173 -0.96 -1.85 12.59
N LEU A 174 -0.69 -1.72 11.29
CA LEU A 174 -0.10 -2.75 10.47
C LEU A 174 1.12 -2.17 9.74
N TYR A 175 2.29 -2.74 10.00
CA TYR A 175 3.53 -2.35 9.32
C TYR A 175 4.09 -3.51 8.50
N GLN A 176 4.23 -3.29 7.19
CA GLN A 176 4.53 -4.35 6.24
C GLN A 176 5.87 -4.14 5.54
N VAL A 177 6.58 -5.23 5.28
CA VAL A 177 7.71 -5.21 4.33
C VAL A 177 7.14 -5.16 2.91
N HIS A 178 7.54 -4.16 2.12
CA HIS A 178 6.92 -3.86 0.83
C HIS A 178 7.48 -4.72 -0.30
N SER A 179 6.61 -5.44 -0.99
CA SER A 179 6.89 -6.24 -2.21
C SER A 179 8.07 -7.20 -2.04
N VAL A 180 7.99 -8.04 -1.02
CA VAL A 180 8.90 -9.18 -0.76
C VAL A 180 8.82 -10.19 -1.90
N THR A 181 9.98 -10.75 -2.22
CA THR A 181 10.19 -11.88 -3.14
C THR A 181 10.91 -12.98 -2.35
N VAL A 182 10.88 -14.23 -2.83
CA VAL A 182 11.51 -15.37 -2.14
C VAL A 182 12.98 -15.15 -1.79
N ASP A 183 13.74 -14.46 -2.64
CA ASP A 183 15.18 -14.19 -2.40
C ASP A 183 15.45 -13.03 -1.44
N SER A 184 14.40 -12.35 -0.98
CA SER A 184 14.54 -11.15 -0.16
C SER A 184 15.24 -11.47 1.17
N PRO A 185 16.19 -10.62 1.61
CA PRO A 185 16.79 -10.77 2.94
C PRO A 185 15.73 -10.66 4.06
N ALA A 186 14.59 -10.02 3.81
CA ALA A 186 13.51 -9.91 4.78
C ALA A 186 12.95 -11.25 5.27
N LEU A 187 13.13 -12.34 4.52
CA LEU A 187 12.68 -13.68 4.90
C LEU A 187 13.70 -14.46 5.73
N ARG A 188 14.94 -13.98 5.85
CA ARG A 188 16.07 -14.74 6.44
C ARG A 188 16.97 -13.97 7.40
N ASP A 189 16.87 -12.64 7.43
CA ASP A 189 17.69 -11.80 8.29
C ASP A 189 17.19 -11.84 9.75
N ALA A 190 17.92 -12.57 10.59
CA ALA A 190 17.59 -12.76 12.00
C ALA A 190 17.65 -11.47 12.85
N GLU A 191 18.50 -10.50 12.49
CA GLU A 191 18.50 -9.20 13.16
C GLU A 191 17.22 -8.45 12.83
N LEU A 192 16.85 -8.39 11.54
CA LEU A 192 15.61 -7.76 11.12
C LEU A 192 14.39 -8.43 11.78
N HIS A 193 14.34 -9.76 11.82
CA HIS A 193 13.24 -10.50 12.44
C HIS A 193 13.08 -10.14 13.92
N ARG A 194 14.18 -10.02 14.67
CA ARG A 194 14.13 -9.55 16.06
C ARG A 194 13.58 -8.13 16.18
N ARG A 195 14.01 -7.20 15.31
CA ARG A 195 13.50 -5.82 15.33
C ARG A 195 12.02 -5.72 14.99
N LEU A 196 11.55 -6.54 14.05
CA LEU A 196 10.13 -6.65 13.71
C LEU A 196 9.34 -7.28 14.86
N ALA A 197 9.87 -8.32 15.52
CA ALA A 197 9.25 -8.94 16.68
C ALA A 197 9.15 -7.96 17.87
N ASP A 198 10.16 -7.11 18.10
CA ASP A 198 10.11 -6.04 19.10
C ASP A 198 8.99 -5.03 18.79
N LEU A 199 8.75 -4.74 17.52
CA LEU A 199 7.66 -3.88 17.08
C LEU A 199 6.30 -4.57 17.28
N ALA A 200 6.21 -5.87 16.98
CA ALA A 200 5.03 -6.69 17.26
C ALA A 200 4.67 -6.73 18.74
N ALA A 201 5.68 -6.87 19.62
CA ALA A 201 5.49 -6.86 21.08
C ALA A 201 4.92 -5.53 21.62
N ARG A 202 5.01 -4.45 20.84
CA ARG A 202 4.39 -3.14 21.15
C ARG A 202 2.98 -2.96 20.57
N GLY A 203 2.42 -4.00 19.96
CA GLY A 203 1.04 -4.02 19.46
C GLY A 203 0.87 -3.73 17.97
N THR A 204 1.93 -3.42 17.23
CA THR A 204 1.85 -3.25 15.77
C THR A 204 1.87 -4.62 15.08
N VAL A 205 0.85 -4.94 14.29
CA VAL A 205 0.85 -6.15 13.47
C VAL A 205 1.95 -6.04 12.42
N ILE A 206 2.76 -7.08 12.29
CA ILE A 206 3.81 -7.16 11.27
C ILE A 206 3.31 -8.01 10.12
N GLY A 207 3.51 -7.51 8.90
CA GLY A 207 3.16 -8.24 7.70
C GLY A 207 4.16 -8.04 6.59
N LEU A 208 3.77 -8.50 5.41
CA LEU A 208 4.46 -8.19 4.16
C LEU A 208 3.47 -7.99 3.04
N SER A 209 3.92 -7.35 1.98
CA SER A 209 3.26 -7.45 0.70
C SER A 209 4.13 -8.20 -0.30
N THR A 210 3.52 -8.84 -1.29
CA THR A 210 4.25 -9.48 -2.40
C THR A 210 3.59 -9.17 -3.75
N SER A 211 4.37 -9.30 -4.82
CA SER A 211 4.01 -9.12 -6.23
C SER A 211 5.00 -9.93 -7.06
N GLY A 212 4.55 -10.46 -8.20
CA GLY A 212 5.36 -11.28 -9.11
C GLY A 212 4.81 -12.69 -9.31
N PRO A 213 5.41 -13.46 -10.22
CA PRO A 213 4.94 -14.82 -10.51
C PRO A 213 5.16 -15.79 -9.33
N SER A 214 6.13 -15.50 -8.46
CA SER A 214 6.46 -16.34 -7.29
C SER A 214 5.80 -15.88 -5.98
N GLN A 215 4.64 -15.21 -6.06
CA GLN A 215 3.91 -14.78 -4.85
C GLN A 215 3.60 -15.95 -3.93
N ALA A 216 3.11 -17.07 -4.47
CA ALA A 216 2.73 -18.23 -3.66
C ALA A 216 3.89 -18.79 -2.84
N GLU A 217 5.07 -18.92 -3.45
CA GLU A 217 6.30 -19.35 -2.79
C GLU A 217 6.72 -18.35 -1.69
N THR A 218 6.67 -17.05 -2.01
CA THR A 218 7.02 -15.99 -1.05
C THR A 218 6.09 -16.00 0.17
N ILE A 219 4.79 -16.22 -0.04
CA ILE A 219 3.80 -16.30 1.04
C ILE A 219 4.11 -17.47 1.97
N ARG A 220 4.31 -18.67 1.42
CA ARG A 220 4.63 -19.86 2.22
C ARG A 220 5.93 -19.69 3.01
N ALA A 221 6.98 -19.20 2.35
CA ALA A 221 8.25 -18.91 3.01
C ALA A 221 8.09 -17.93 4.18
N ALA A 222 7.18 -16.96 4.08
CA ALA A 222 6.90 -16.02 5.16
C ALA A 222 6.10 -16.65 6.31
N LEU A 223 5.18 -17.57 6.03
CA LEU A 223 4.43 -18.30 7.07
C LEU A 223 5.36 -19.16 7.94
N ASP A 224 6.50 -19.60 7.40
CA ASP A 224 7.51 -20.36 8.12
C ASP A 224 8.40 -19.52 9.04
N VAL A 225 8.40 -18.18 8.89
CA VAL A 225 9.26 -17.30 9.68
C VAL A 225 8.73 -17.17 11.11
N ARG A 226 9.56 -17.60 12.07
CA ARG A 226 9.26 -17.56 13.51
C ARG A 226 10.34 -16.86 14.31
N VAL A 227 9.91 -16.14 15.35
CA VAL A 227 10.78 -15.57 16.39
C VAL A 227 10.26 -16.06 17.75
N ASP A 228 11.13 -16.67 18.55
CA ASP A 228 10.78 -17.28 19.84
C ASP A 228 9.58 -18.25 19.74
N GLY A 229 9.57 -19.08 18.69
CA GLY A 229 8.52 -20.06 18.43
C GLY A 229 7.20 -19.49 17.89
N ARG A 230 7.05 -18.17 17.81
CA ARG A 230 5.81 -17.49 17.34
C ARG A 230 5.93 -17.06 15.87
N PRO A 231 4.88 -17.19 15.05
CA PRO A 231 4.86 -16.65 13.70
C PRO A 231 5.12 -15.13 13.70
N LEU A 232 6.07 -14.67 12.89
CA LEU A 232 6.43 -13.25 12.82
C LEU A 232 5.40 -12.46 12.00
N PHE A 233 5.10 -12.94 10.79
CA PHE A 233 4.18 -12.27 9.88
C PHE A 233 2.75 -12.72 10.16
N ARG A 234 1.89 -11.74 10.40
CA ARG A 234 0.47 -11.90 10.76
C ARG A 234 -0.47 -11.22 9.76
N SER A 235 0.08 -10.67 8.67
CA SER A 235 -0.68 -10.26 7.50
C SER A 235 0.10 -10.49 6.20
N VAL A 236 -0.65 -10.70 5.12
CA VAL A 236 -0.14 -10.81 3.75
C VAL A 236 -0.96 -9.89 2.85
N GLN A 237 -0.30 -8.96 2.17
CA GLN A 237 -0.90 -8.16 1.11
C GLN A 237 -0.40 -8.63 -0.27
N ALA A 238 -1.25 -9.25 -1.08
CA ALA A 238 -0.84 -9.84 -2.35
C ALA A 238 -1.68 -9.34 -3.53
N THR A 239 -1.07 -9.41 -4.71
CA THR A 239 -1.75 -9.17 -5.97
C THR A 239 -2.63 -10.37 -6.29
N TRP A 240 -3.94 -10.13 -6.36
CA TRP A 240 -4.91 -11.11 -6.83
C TRP A 240 -6.00 -10.38 -7.60
N ASN A 241 -6.34 -10.89 -8.78
CA ASN A 241 -7.46 -10.42 -9.60
C ASN A 241 -7.86 -11.51 -10.59
N LEU A 242 -8.91 -11.27 -11.37
CA LEU A 242 -9.42 -12.22 -12.35
C LEU A 242 -8.39 -12.65 -13.41
N LEU A 243 -7.44 -11.77 -13.76
CA LEU A 243 -6.40 -12.08 -14.75
C LEU A 243 -5.20 -12.83 -14.12
N GLU A 244 -4.97 -12.64 -12.81
CA GLU A 244 -3.85 -13.20 -12.06
C GLU A 244 -4.36 -13.79 -10.72
N PRO A 245 -4.97 -14.99 -10.75
CA PRO A 245 -5.50 -15.63 -9.56
C PRO A 245 -4.49 -16.55 -8.87
N SER A 246 -3.26 -16.71 -9.40
CA SER A 246 -2.35 -17.82 -9.04
C SER A 246 -1.91 -17.84 -7.58
N ALA A 247 -1.95 -16.70 -6.89
CA ALA A 247 -1.64 -16.62 -5.46
C ALA A 247 -2.75 -17.19 -4.55
N GLY A 248 -3.95 -17.44 -5.08
CA GLY A 248 -5.15 -17.82 -4.32
C GLY A 248 -4.95 -18.96 -3.32
N PRO A 249 -4.37 -20.12 -3.73
CA PRO A 249 -4.12 -21.23 -2.80
C PRO A 249 -3.21 -20.84 -1.61
N ALA A 250 -2.11 -20.14 -1.85
CA ALA A 250 -1.22 -19.69 -0.78
C ALA A 250 -1.85 -18.61 0.11
N LEU A 251 -2.75 -17.79 -0.44
CA LEU A 251 -3.54 -16.82 0.33
C LEU A 251 -4.55 -17.52 1.24
N ALA A 252 -5.15 -18.63 0.79
CA ALA A 252 -5.99 -19.49 1.62
C ALA A 252 -5.20 -20.11 2.78
N GLU A 253 -4.00 -20.66 2.51
CA GLU A 253 -3.10 -21.16 3.54
C GLU A 253 -2.72 -20.08 4.57
N ALA A 254 -2.43 -18.85 4.11
CA ALA A 254 -2.13 -17.73 5.00
C ALA A 254 -3.33 -17.35 5.88
N HIS A 255 -4.54 -17.36 5.31
CA HIS A 255 -5.77 -17.10 6.05
C HIS A 255 -6.04 -18.17 7.11
N GLU A 256 -5.88 -19.46 6.77
CA GLU A 256 -6.00 -20.60 7.68
C GLU A 256 -4.99 -20.54 8.83
N ALA A 257 -3.78 -20.01 8.57
CA ALA A 257 -2.77 -19.73 9.59
C ALA A 257 -3.09 -18.51 10.49
N GLY A 258 -4.24 -17.85 10.26
CA GLY A 258 -4.72 -16.71 11.02
C GLY A 258 -4.09 -15.38 10.63
N CYS A 259 -3.61 -15.23 9.39
CA CYS A 259 -3.16 -13.94 8.87
C CYS A 259 -4.33 -13.10 8.35
N LEU A 260 -4.21 -11.78 8.48
CA LEU A 260 -5.02 -10.85 7.70
C LEU A 260 -4.58 -10.90 6.23
N VAL A 261 -5.49 -11.22 5.31
CA VAL A 261 -5.18 -11.27 3.88
C VAL A 261 -5.78 -10.05 3.17
N ILE A 262 -4.91 -9.24 2.59
CA ILE A 262 -5.28 -7.98 1.93
C ILE A 262 -5.00 -8.13 0.43
N VAL A 263 -6.05 -8.07 -0.39
CA VAL A 263 -5.92 -8.10 -1.85
C VAL A 263 -5.59 -6.71 -2.37
N LYS A 264 -4.48 -6.58 -3.10
CA LYS A 264 -4.16 -5.39 -3.91
C LYS A 264 -4.30 -5.69 -5.39
N GLU A 265 -4.38 -4.63 -6.20
CA GLU A 265 -4.47 -4.72 -7.66
C GLU A 265 -5.64 -5.60 -8.16
N ALA A 266 -6.75 -5.63 -7.41
CA ALA A 266 -7.98 -6.34 -7.78
C ALA A 266 -8.55 -5.93 -9.15
N LEU A 267 -8.21 -4.73 -9.62
CA LEU A 267 -8.60 -4.20 -10.93
C LEU A 267 -7.52 -4.35 -12.02
N ALA A 268 -6.42 -5.05 -11.73
CA ALA A 268 -5.29 -5.27 -12.65
C ALA A 268 -4.78 -3.96 -13.30
N ASN A 269 -4.53 -2.94 -12.47
CA ASN A 269 -4.09 -1.60 -12.89
C ASN A 269 -5.08 -0.88 -13.84
N GLY A 270 -6.37 -1.20 -13.72
CA GLY A 270 -7.46 -0.63 -14.52
C GLY A 270 -7.93 -1.54 -15.65
N ARG A 271 -7.17 -2.58 -16.03
CA ARG A 271 -7.52 -3.49 -17.14
C ARG A 271 -8.87 -4.19 -16.98
N LEU A 272 -9.33 -4.40 -15.75
CA LEU A 272 -10.63 -5.00 -15.46
C LEU A 272 -11.78 -3.97 -15.31
N ALA A 273 -11.45 -2.68 -15.34
CA ALA A 273 -12.42 -1.58 -15.24
C ALA A 273 -12.67 -0.90 -16.59
N VAL A 274 -11.68 -0.88 -17.49
CA VAL A 274 -11.77 -0.18 -18.79
C VAL A 274 -11.65 -1.15 -19.96
N GLY A 275 -12.53 -1.01 -20.96
CA GLY A 275 -12.51 -1.78 -22.21
C GLY A 275 -13.84 -2.48 -22.53
N ALA A 276 -14.08 -2.79 -23.81
CA ALA A 276 -15.34 -3.35 -24.30
C ALA A 276 -15.73 -4.71 -23.69
N HIS A 277 -14.74 -5.44 -23.14
CA HIS A 277 -14.92 -6.75 -22.52
C HIS A 277 -14.51 -6.78 -21.05
N ALA A 278 -14.25 -5.61 -20.45
CA ALA A 278 -13.95 -5.53 -19.03
C ALA A 278 -15.23 -5.84 -18.23
N PRO A 279 -15.16 -6.68 -17.17
CA PRO A 279 -16.34 -6.96 -16.34
C PRO A 279 -16.84 -5.73 -15.58
N GLY A 280 -16.00 -4.69 -15.47
CA GLY A 280 -16.27 -3.49 -14.69
C GLY A 280 -15.63 -3.57 -13.30
N ASP A 281 -15.36 -2.41 -12.72
CA ASP A 281 -14.65 -2.30 -11.44
C ASP A 281 -15.38 -2.98 -10.27
N ALA A 282 -16.68 -2.72 -10.13
CA ALA A 282 -17.51 -3.31 -9.07
C ALA A 282 -17.56 -4.84 -9.17
N ALA A 283 -17.68 -5.40 -10.38
CA ALA A 283 -17.73 -6.85 -10.59
C ALA A 283 -16.37 -7.52 -10.29
N ALA A 284 -15.27 -6.91 -10.73
CA ALA A 284 -13.92 -7.41 -10.45
C ALA A 284 -13.58 -7.38 -8.95
N LEU A 285 -13.94 -6.30 -8.25
CA LEU A 285 -13.79 -6.20 -6.80
C LEU A 285 -14.70 -7.20 -6.07
N ALA A 286 -15.93 -7.41 -6.54
CA ALA A 286 -16.84 -8.40 -5.97
C ALA A 286 -16.26 -9.83 -6.07
N ALA A 287 -15.59 -10.17 -7.19
CA ALA A 287 -14.92 -11.46 -7.34
C ALA A 287 -13.83 -11.68 -6.27
N ALA A 288 -13.05 -10.63 -5.95
CA ALA A 288 -12.05 -10.68 -4.88
C ALA A 288 -12.69 -10.75 -3.48
N LEU A 289 -13.75 -9.98 -3.23
CA LEU A 289 -14.47 -10.00 -1.95
C LEU A 289 -15.13 -11.35 -1.64
N ARG A 290 -15.50 -12.12 -2.67
CA ARG A 290 -16.10 -13.45 -2.49
C ARG A 290 -15.10 -14.56 -2.17
N GLN A 291 -13.81 -14.27 -2.29
CA GLN A 291 -12.81 -15.22 -1.83
C GLN A 291 -12.90 -15.34 -0.30
N PRO A 292 -13.12 -16.55 0.25
CA PRO A 292 -13.34 -16.73 1.68
C PRO A 292 -12.10 -16.35 2.50
N TRP A 293 -10.93 -16.47 1.89
CA TRP A 293 -9.65 -16.11 2.48
C TRP A 293 -9.35 -14.61 2.46
N ALA A 294 -10.07 -13.80 1.66
CA ALA A 294 -9.79 -12.37 1.57
C ALA A 294 -10.36 -11.64 2.79
N THR A 295 -9.52 -11.19 3.71
CA THR A 295 -9.99 -10.33 4.80
C THR A 295 -10.47 -8.99 4.26
N MET A 296 -9.74 -8.44 3.28
CA MET A 296 -9.98 -7.10 2.75
C MET A 296 -9.50 -6.95 1.30
N VAL A 297 -10.17 -6.09 0.53
CA VAL A 297 -9.81 -5.79 -0.85
C VAL A 297 -9.56 -4.30 -1.01
N LEU A 298 -8.40 -3.92 -1.56
CA LEU A 298 -8.03 -2.53 -1.72
C LEU A 298 -8.66 -1.91 -2.97
N SER A 299 -9.39 -0.82 -2.74
CA SER A 299 -9.74 0.17 -3.74
C SER A 299 -8.54 1.10 -3.98
N GLY A 300 -8.08 1.18 -5.22
CA GLY A 300 -7.06 2.14 -5.66
C GLY A 300 -7.66 3.40 -6.31
N ALA A 301 -8.89 3.76 -5.97
CA ALA A 301 -9.62 4.87 -6.57
C ALA A 301 -8.85 6.20 -6.46
N ALA A 302 -8.82 6.96 -7.56
CA ALA A 302 -8.25 8.30 -7.65
C ALA A 302 -9.33 9.40 -7.68
N THR A 303 -10.60 9.03 -7.89
CA THR A 303 -11.75 9.94 -7.93
C THR A 303 -12.89 9.45 -7.03
N VAL A 304 -13.76 10.37 -6.61
CA VAL A 304 -14.96 10.03 -5.81
C VAL A 304 -15.89 9.11 -6.59
N ASP A 305 -16.01 9.27 -7.91
CA ASP A 305 -16.84 8.42 -8.74
C ASP A 305 -16.30 6.99 -8.84
N GLN A 306 -14.98 6.83 -8.98
CA GLN A 306 -14.32 5.51 -8.90
C GLN A 306 -14.55 4.87 -7.54
N LEU A 307 -14.41 5.63 -6.45
CA LEU A 307 -14.67 5.10 -5.10
C LEU A 307 -16.12 4.67 -4.93
N ALA A 308 -17.07 5.49 -5.39
CA ALA A 308 -18.50 5.19 -5.33
C ALA A 308 -18.86 3.95 -6.19
N SER A 309 -18.23 3.77 -7.35
CA SER A 309 -18.39 2.58 -8.17
C SER A 309 -17.82 1.34 -7.48
N ASN A 310 -16.60 1.42 -6.95
CA ASN A 310 -15.94 0.33 -6.22
C ASN A 310 -16.76 -0.16 -5.03
N LEU A 311 -17.40 0.74 -4.28
CA LEU A 311 -18.26 0.40 -3.14
C LEU A 311 -19.52 -0.40 -3.53
N ARG A 312 -19.94 -0.38 -4.80
CA ARG A 312 -21.05 -1.22 -5.27
C ARG A 312 -20.68 -2.71 -5.26
N ALA A 313 -19.39 -3.05 -5.22
CA ALA A 313 -18.89 -4.43 -5.19
C ALA A 313 -19.51 -5.26 -4.05
N GLU A 314 -19.75 -4.67 -2.88
CA GLU A 314 -20.36 -5.35 -1.73
C GLU A 314 -21.84 -5.72 -1.95
N ARG A 315 -22.48 -5.15 -2.98
CA ARG A 315 -23.90 -5.32 -3.30
C ARG A 315 -24.13 -6.06 -4.61
N VAL A 316 -23.07 -6.48 -5.32
CA VAL A 316 -23.20 -7.21 -6.58
C VAL A 316 -23.85 -8.56 -6.33
N SER A 317 -25.06 -8.74 -6.86
CA SER A 317 -25.82 -9.99 -6.87
C SER A 317 -25.47 -10.87 -8.09
N GLY A 318 -25.71 -12.18 -8.01
CA GLY A 318 -25.39 -13.14 -9.09
C GLY A 318 -23.94 -13.64 -9.03
N ASP A 319 -23.51 -14.58 -9.87
CA ASP A 319 -22.12 -15.05 -9.88
C ASP A 319 -21.21 -14.01 -10.54
N PRO A 320 -20.07 -13.62 -9.93
CA PRO A 320 -19.15 -12.72 -10.59
C PRO A 320 -18.40 -13.49 -11.68
N ALA A 321 -17.75 -12.77 -12.60
CA ALA A 321 -16.81 -13.39 -13.53
C ALA A 321 -15.82 -14.25 -12.75
N ARG A 322 -15.53 -15.46 -13.26
CA ARG A 322 -14.66 -16.40 -12.56
C ARG A 322 -13.26 -16.32 -13.16
N PRO A 323 -12.20 -16.48 -12.35
CA PRO A 323 -10.84 -16.43 -12.88
C PRO A 323 -10.60 -17.47 -13.98
N GLU A 324 -11.19 -18.67 -13.89
CA GLU A 324 -11.09 -19.70 -14.92
C GLU A 324 -11.53 -19.25 -16.33
N ASP A 325 -12.36 -18.21 -16.43
CA ASP A 325 -12.87 -17.71 -17.71
C ASP A 325 -11.89 -16.73 -18.40
N VAL A 326 -11.04 -16.05 -17.63
CA VAL A 326 -10.25 -14.88 -18.11
C VAL A 326 -8.80 -14.84 -17.64
N ALA A 327 -8.39 -15.73 -16.74
CA ALA A 327 -7.04 -15.78 -16.21
C ALA A 327 -6.03 -16.00 -17.33
N VAL A 328 -4.89 -15.31 -17.22
CA VAL A 328 -3.76 -15.49 -18.13
C VAL A 328 -2.62 -16.17 -17.39
N PRO A 329 -1.67 -16.83 -18.10
CA PRO A 329 -0.49 -17.39 -17.46
C PRO A 329 0.25 -16.34 -16.63
N SER A 330 0.63 -16.68 -15.39
CA SER A 330 1.16 -15.70 -14.44
C SER A 330 2.37 -14.94 -14.98
N VAL A 331 3.34 -15.66 -15.56
CA VAL A 331 4.53 -15.04 -16.18
C VAL A 331 4.13 -13.97 -17.21
N ARG A 332 3.15 -14.27 -18.06
CA ARG A 332 2.64 -13.33 -19.07
C ARG A 332 1.96 -12.12 -18.41
N TYR A 333 1.14 -12.32 -17.38
CA TYR A 333 0.50 -11.22 -16.65
C TYR A 333 1.53 -10.22 -16.13
N TRP A 334 2.61 -10.71 -15.51
CA TRP A 334 3.65 -9.89 -14.91
C TRP A 334 4.53 -9.20 -15.95
N GLU A 335 4.83 -9.86 -17.08
CA GLU A 335 5.50 -9.24 -18.23
C GLU A 335 4.67 -8.08 -18.79
N GLU A 336 3.37 -8.28 -19.01
CA GLU A 336 2.47 -7.22 -19.51
C GLU A 336 2.33 -6.07 -18.50
N ARG A 337 2.16 -6.39 -17.21
CA ARG A 337 2.04 -5.39 -16.14
C ARG A 337 3.29 -4.52 -16.02
N SER A 338 4.49 -5.10 -16.16
CA SER A 338 5.74 -4.35 -16.03
C SER A 338 5.98 -3.35 -17.17
N ARG A 339 5.31 -3.52 -18.31
CA ARG A 339 5.37 -2.62 -19.48
C ARG A 339 4.34 -1.50 -19.43
N LEU A 340 3.47 -1.46 -18.41
CA LEU A 340 2.50 -0.38 -18.26
C LEU A 340 3.24 0.96 -18.07
N PRO A 341 2.80 2.02 -18.77
CA PRO A 341 3.45 3.32 -18.65
C PRO A 341 3.27 3.88 -17.24
N TRP A 342 4.32 4.52 -16.73
CA TRP A 342 4.21 5.37 -15.55
C TRP A 342 3.56 6.69 -16.00
N GLY A 343 2.31 6.91 -15.58
CA GLY A 343 1.49 8.06 -15.94
C GLY A 343 1.01 8.87 -14.74
#